data_AF-A0A7X2XPW8-F1
#
_entry.id   AF-A0A7X2XPW8-F1
#
_cell.length_a   1.000
_cell.length_b   1.000
_cell.length_c   1.000
_cell.angle_alpha   90.00
_cell.angle_beta   90.00
_cell.angle_gamma   90.00
#
_symmetry.space_group_name_H-M   'P 1'
#
loop_
_entity.id
_entity.type
_entity.pdbx_description
1 polymer ?
#
loop_
_entity_poly.entity_id
_entity_poly.type
_entity_poly.pdbx_seq_one_letter_code
_entity_poly.pdbx_strand_id
1 'polypeptide(L)'
;GNTSEGAPGSMSFKHNTFRMWGYYGYEKGFLNYASNMLKNESRQAGHNTLGDDFIIKKVSDNKFSTLEDWKKAYFKEVVDKAKAGFNPVTIVSTTY
;
A
#
# COMPACT_ATOMS: atom_id res chain seq x y z
N GLY A 1 8.22 6.40 -14.72
CA GLY A 1 8.15 4.98 -15.09
C GLY A 1 6.71 4.67 -15.44
N ASN A 2 6.44 4.58 -16.74
CA ASN A 2 5.10 4.63 -17.34
C ASN A 2 4.15 3.56 -16.79
N THR A 3 3.02 4.05 -16.28
CA THR A 3 1.74 3.34 -16.16
C THR A 3 1.23 3.04 -17.57
N SER A 4 1.53 1.84 -18.07
CA SER A 4 0.99 1.31 -19.33
C SER A 4 0.01 0.18 -19.01
N GLU A 5 -1.15 0.25 -19.65
CA GLU A 5 -2.39 -0.52 -19.48
C GLU A 5 -2.26 -2.04 -19.73
N GLY A 6 -1.42 -2.76 -18.98
CA GLY A 6 -1.36 -4.22 -19.18
C GLY A 6 -0.72 -5.05 -18.08
N ALA A 7 0.33 -4.55 -17.44
CA ALA A 7 0.89 -5.11 -16.22
C ALA A 7 2.01 -4.18 -15.79
N PRO A 8 1.95 -3.51 -14.62
CA PRO A 8 3.17 -2.98 -14.03
C PRO A 8 4.14 -4.16 -13.97
N GLY A 9 5.22 -4.11 -14.76
CA GLY A 9 6.11 -5.25 -14.98
C GLY A 9 6.39 -5.95 -13.66
N SER A 10 6.31 -7.29 -13.66
CA SER A 10 6.17 -8.17 -12.47
C SER A 10 6.95 -7.73 -11.22
N MET A 11 8.11 -7.09 -11.39
CA MET A 11 8.90 -6.48 -10.32
C MET A 11 8.22 -5.27 -9.63
N SER A 12 7.67 -4.30 -10.36
CA SER A 12 6.95 -3.14 -9.82
C SER A 12 5.70 -3.54 -9.05
N PHE A 13 4.97 -4.54 -9.58
CA PHE A 13 3.84 -5.16 -8.89
C PHE A 13 4.27 -5.73 -7.54
N LYS A 14 5.26 -6.63 -7.51
CA LYS A 14 5.77 -7.23 -6.26
C LYS A 14 6.15 -6.18 -5.22
N HIS A 15 6.91 -5.15 -5.61
CA HIS A 15 7.31 -4.10 -4.69
C HIS A 15 6.13 -3.33 -4.10
N ASN A 16 5.14 -2.98 -4.93
CA ASN A 16 3.95 -2.28 -4.45
C ASN A 16 3.13 -3.17 -3.52
N THR A 17 2.98 -4.46 -3.86
CA THR A 17 2.28 -5.44 -3.02
C THR A 17 2.87 -5.54 -1.62
N PHE A 18 4.19 -5.69 -1.51
CA PHE A 18 4.85 -5.79 -0.20
C PHE A 18 4.77 -4.48 0.59
N ARG A 19 4.85 -3.32 -0.08
CA ARG A 19 4.67 -2.02 0.60
C ARG A 19 3.23 -1.83 1.09
N MET A 20 2.24 -2.24 0.30
CA MET A 20 0.83 -2.24 0.71
C MET A 20 0.60 -3.14 1.92
N TRP A 21 1.25 -4.31 1.95
CA TRP A 21 1.19 -5.21 3.09
C TRP A 21 1.75 -4.57 4.37
N GLY A 22 2.94 -3.97 4.28
CA GLY A 22 3.57 -3.33 5.43
C GLY A 22 2.80 -2.12 5.98
N TYR A 23 2.01 -1.45 5.13
CA TYR A 23 1.30 -0.23 5.51
C TYR A 23 -0.16 -0.46 5.92
N TYR A 24 -0.90 -1.25 5.14
CA TYR A 24 -2.33 -1.50 5.37
C TYR A 24 -2.63 -2.89 5.95
N GLY A 25 -1.61 -3.73 6.15
CA GLY A 25 -1.77 -5.09 6.63
C GLY A 25 -2.14 -6.09 5.52
N TYR A 26 -2.32 -7.35 5.92
CA TYR A 26 -2.48 -8.46 4.97
C TYR A 26 -3.81 -8.39 4.20
N GLU A 27 -4.93 -8.23 4.90
CA GLU A 27 -6.24 -8.25 4.26
C GLU A 27 -6.53 -6.98 3.46
N LYS A 28 -6.35 -5.81 4.07
CA LYS A 28 -6.61 -4.53 3.41
C LYS A 28 -5.55 -4.16 2.39
N GLY A 29 -4.27 -4.50 2.60
CA GLY A 29 -3.18 -4.16 1.69
C GLY A 29 -2.86 -5.27 0.70
N PHE A 30 -2.35 -6.39 1.22
CA PHE A 30 -1.82 -7.47 0.38
C PHE A 30 -2.89 -8.12 -0.48
N LEU A 31 -4.01 -8.59 0.10
CA LEU A 31 -5.05 -9.29 -0.68
C LEU A 31 -5.71 -8.37 -1.70
N ASN A 32 -6.02 -7.13 -1.35
CA ASN A 32 -6.64 -6.18 -2.29
C ASN A 32 -5.71 -5.81 -3.46
N TYR A 33 -4.39 -5.75 -3.25
CA TYR A 33 -3.42 -5.40 -4.30
C TYR A 33 -2.90 -6.62 -5.08
N ALA A 34 -2.75 -7.78 -4.42
CA ALA A 34 -2.18 -8.98 -5.02
C ALA A 34 -3.20 -9.87 -5.75
N SER A 35 -4.48 -9.74 -5.41
CA SER A 35 -5.53 -10.62 -5.92
C SER A 35 -6.41 -9.94 -6.97
N ASN A 36 -7.16 -10.77 -7.70
CA ASN A 36 -8.20 -10.31 -8.62
C ASN A 36 -9.53 -9.99 -7.91
N MET A 37 -9.59 -9.93 -6.58
CA MET A 37 -10.85 -9.74 -5.84
C MET A 37 -11.55 -8.43 -6.21
N LEU A 38 -10.78 -7.35 -6.42
CA LEU A 38 -11.31 -6.05 -6.83
C LEU A 38 -11.66 -5.97 -8.32
N LYS A 39 -11.34 -6.99 -9.13
CA LYS A 39 -11.59 -6.99 -10.58
C LYS A 39 -13.08 -6.92 -10.91
N ASN A 40 -13.93 -7.61 -10.14
CA ASN A 40 -15.38 -7.60 -10.36
C ASN A 40 -16.00 -6.25 -9.98
N GLU A 41 -15.55 -5.65 -8.88
CA GLU A 41 -16.01 -4.32 -8.46
C GLU A 41 -15.52 -3.22 -9.40
N SER A 42 -14.28 -3.29 -9.86
CA SER A 42 -13.71 -2.36 -10.84
C SER A 42 -14.51 -2.39 -12.15
N ARG A 43 -14.93 -3.58 -12.61
CA ARG A 43 -15.80 -3.74 -13.78
C ARG A 43 -17.19 -3.15 -13.55
N GLN A 44 -17.78 -3.36 -12.37
CA GLN A 44 -19.06 -2.76 -12.00
C GLN A 44 -18.99 -1.23 -11.93
N ALA A 45 -17.84 -0.69 -11.52
CA ALA A 45 -17.56 0.75 -11.52
C ALA A 45 -17.25 1.33 -12.92
N GLY A 46 -17.35 0.53 -14.00
CA GLY A 46 -17.16 0.99 -15.38
C GLY A 46 -15.72 0.96 -15.88
N HIS A 47 -14.78 0.35 -15.15
CA HIS A 47 -13.39 0.21 -15.60
C HIS A 47 -13.17 -1.10 -16.38
N ASN A 48 -12.50 -1.01 -17.53
CA ASN A 48 -12.18 -2.18 -18.39
C ASN A 48 -11.16 -3.15 -17.74
N THR A 49 -10.28 -2.63 -16.89
CA THR A 49 -9.23 -3.38 -16.18
C THR A 49 -9.14 -2.92 -14.73
N LEU A 50 -8.59 -3.76 -13.86
CA LEU A 50 -8.30 -3.39 -12.47
C LEU A 50 -7.07 -2.47 -12.48
N GLY A 51 -7.31 -1.16 -12.42
CA GLY A 51 -6.26 -0.16 -12.38
C GLY A 51 -5.70 0.02 -10.96
N ASP A 52 -4.41 0.33 -10.87
CA ASP A 52 -3.72 0.70 -9.62
C ASP A 52 -4.45 1.84 -8.88
N ASP A 53 -5.07 2.78 -9.63
CA ASP A 53 -5.81 3.92 -9.10
C ASP A 53 -7.11 3.51 -8.37
N PHE A 54 -7.77 2.44 -8.81
CA PHE A 54 -8.95 1.90 -8.14
C PHE A 54 -8.55 1.24 -6.82
N ILE A 55 -7.48 0.44 -6.86
CA ILE A 55 -6.97 -0.25 -5.67
C ILE A 55 -6.53 0.76 -4.62
N ILE A 56 -5.75 1.77 -4.99
CA ILE A 56 -5.24 2.74 -4.01
C ILE A 56 -6.36 3.56 -3.37
N LYS A 57 -7.36 3.99 -4.14
CA LYS A 57 -8.54 4.66 -3.58
C LYS A 57 -9.26 3.77 -2.57
N LYS A 58 -9.45 2.48 -2.90
CA LYS A 58 -10.12 1.54 -2.01
C LYS A 58 -9.32 1.24 -0.74
N VAL A 59 -8.04 0.90 -0.87
CA VAL A 59 -7.22 0.51 0.30
C VAL A 59 -6.86 1.69 1.20
N SER A 60 -6.90 2.92 0.66
CA SER A 60 -6.65 4.14 1.42
C SER A 60 -7.91 4.87 1.89
N ASP A 61 -9.10 4.27 1.75
CA ASP A 61 -10.38 4.90 2.07
C ASP A 61 -10.55 6.29 1.40
N ASN A 62 -10.19 6.39 0.12
CA ASN A 62 -10.17 7.60 -0.73
C ASN A 62 -9.19 8.69 -0.30
N LYS A 63 -8.26 8.42 0.62
CA LYS A 63 -7.21 9.38 1.02
C LYS A 63 -6.23 9.67 -0.12
N PHE A 64 -5.94 8.69 -0.97
CA PHE A 64 -5.03 8.82 -2.10
C PHE A 64 -5.71 8.43 -3.40
N SER A 65 -5.54 9.26 -4.42
CA SER A 65 -6.12 9.02 -5.76
C SER A 65 -5.18 8.25 -6.68
N THR A 66 -3.87 8.29 -6.42
CA THR A 66 -2.83 7.64 -7.23
C THR A 66 -1.83 6.90 -6.34
N LEU A 67 -1.18 5.87 -6.88
CA LEU A 67 -0.10 5.17 -6.18
C LEU A 67 1.10 6.09 -5.91
N GLU A 68 1.35 7.08 -6.75
CA GLU A 68 2.48 8.00 -6.58
C GLU A 68 2.30 8.87 -5.34
N ASP A 69 1.10 9.43 -5.14
CA ASP A 69 0.79 10.26 -3.98
C ASP A 69 0.92 9.47 -2.68
N TRP A 70 0.39 8.25 -2.66
CA TRP A 70 0.54 7.36 -1.53
C TRP A 70 2.01 7.02 -1.27
N LYS A 71 2.81 6.71 -2.30
CA LYS A 71 4.25 6.42 -2.14
C LYS A 71 4.98 7.60 -1.50
N LYS A 72 4.72 8.83 -1.94
CA LYS A 72 5.34 10.03 -1.36
C LYS A 72 5.02 10.15 0.14
N ALA A 73 3.75 9.96 0.52
CA ALA A 73 3.33 9.97 1.91
C ALA A 73 3.95 8.83 2.73
N TYR A 74 3.94 7.60 2.19
CA TYR A 74 4.56 6.43 2.80
C TYR A 74 6.05 6.64 3.06
N PHE A 75 6.80 7.08 2.04
CA PHE A 75 8.23 7.34 2.18
C PHE A 75 8.51 8.44 3.20
N LYS A 76 7.70 9.52 3.21
CA LYS A 76 7.81 10.56 4.23
C LYS A 76 7.62 9.98 5.63
N GLU A 77 6.57 9.19 5.86
CA GLU A 77 6.30 8.58 7.16
C GLU A 77 7.41 7.62 7.61
N VAL A 78 7.92 6.79 6.70
CA VAL A 78 9.05 5.87 6.98
C VAL A 78 10.31 6.66 7.34
N VAL A 79 10.62 7.73 6.61
CA VAL A 79 11.78 8.58 6.89
C VAL A 79 11.59 9.33 8.20
N ASP A 80 10.40 9.86 8.48
CA ASP A 80 10.11 10.57 9.73
C ASP A 80 10.19 9.63 10.93
N LYS A 81 9.70 8.38 10.80
CA LYS A 81 9.88 7.31 11.81
C LYS A 81 11.35 6.95 12.01
N ALA A 82 12.13 6.82 10.93
CA ALA A 82 13.55 6.54 11.02
C ALA A 82 14.32 7.70 11.68
N LYS A 83 13.95 8.95 11.39
CA LYS A 83 14.53 10.16 11.99
C LYS A 83 14.15 10.34 13.46
N ALA A 84 12.93 9.95 13.85
CA ALA A 84 12.50 9.95 15.23
C ALA A 84 13.31 8.97 16.11
N GLY A 85 14.04 8.03 15.49
CA GLY A 85 14.87 7.04 16.16
C GLY A 85 14.03 5.94 16.83
N PHE A 86 14.68 4.82 17.14
CA PHE A 86 14.08 3.84 18.05
C PHE A 86 14.07 4.46 19.44
N ASN A 87 12.91 4.82 19.97
CA ASN A 87 12.80 5.16 21.39
C ASN A 87 13.08 3.89 22.20
N PRO A 88 14.19 3.80 22.94
CA PRO A 88 14.47 2.62 23.74
C PRO A 88 13.40 2.51 24.83
N VAL A 89 12.68 1.39 24.86
CA VAL A 89 11.83 1.05 26.00
C VAL A 89 12.75 0.45 27.06
N THR A 90 13.03 1.20 28.12
CA THR A 90 13.75 0.68 29.28
C THR A 90 12.77 -0.13 30.14
N ILE A 91 12.81 -1.45 30.04
CA ILE A 91 12.07 -2.33 30.94
C ILE A 91 12.84 -2.40 32.26
N VAL A 92 12.35 -1.70 33.29
CA VAL A 92 12.80 -1.90 34.67
C VAL A 92 12.01 -3.08 35.23
N SER A 93 12.64 -4.26 35.28
CA SER A 93 12.09 -5.40 36.00
C SER A 93 12.13 -5.11 37.49
N THR A 94 11.02 -4.65 38.07
CA THR A 94 10.87 -4.71 39.54
C THR A 94 10.44 -6.14 39.86
N THR A 95 11.41 -6.95 40.26
CA THR A 95 11.14 -8.26 40.87
C THR A 95 10.46 -7.99 42.21
N TYR A 96 9.20 -8.43 42.34
CA TYR A 96 8.52 -8.53 43.63
C TYR A 96 8.88 -9.85 44.30
#